data_AF-A0A8J6DLY3-F1
#
_entry.id   AF-A0A8J6DLY3-F1
#
_cell.length_a   1.000
_cell.length_b   1.000
_cell.length_c   1.000
_cell.angle_alpha   90.00
_cell.angle_beta   90.00
_cell.angle_gamma   90.00
#
_symmetry.space_group_name_H-M   'P 1'
#
loop_
_entity.id
_entity.type
_entity.pdbx_description
1 polymer ?
#
loop_
_entity_poly.entity_id
_entity_poly.type
_entity_poly.pdbx_seq_one_letter_code
_entity_poly.pdbx_strand_id
1 'polypeptide(L)'
;NSEVATALENRSHRVRYSDSVENGSVIYSLSGVAFLLMDTKECFTSTEEIFLARITKFINTHQNSFLVLCAALHGLEEWKLIFRIQERFLGSNLRILPVHNTVNAINLMCTIAKVTSKPYIDSICYKMTTTKAYIIEQSPVWKTLQKINFN
;
A
#
# COMPACT_ATOMS: atom_id res chain seq x y z
N ASN A 1 -10.93 1.32 -14.79
CA ASN A 1 -11.21 1.14 -13.36
C ASN A 1 -12.22 0.06 -13.00
N SER A 2 -13.04 -0.48 -13.91
CA SER A 2 -13.99 -1.57 -13.55
C SER A 2 -13.30 -2.90 -13.24
N GLU A 3 -12.23 -3.25 -13.96
CA GLU A 3 -11.52 -4.53 -13.78
C GLU A 3 -10.91 -4.71 -12.38
N VAL A 4 -10.31 -3.64 -11.82
CA VAL A 4 -9.74 -3.64 -10.46
C VAL A 4 -10.83 -3.79 -9.41
N ALA A 5 -11.97 -3.12 -9.60
CA ALA A 5 -13.10 -3.21 -8.69
C ALA A 5 -13.71 -4.62 -8.70
N THR A 6 -13.93 -5.20 -9.87
CA THR A 6 -14.44 -6.58 -10.02
C THR A 6 -13.48 -7.60 -9.40
N ALA A 7 -12.17 -7.44 -9.59
CA ALA A 7 -11.18 -8.33 -9.00
C ALA A 7 -11.07 -8.21 -7.47
N LEU A 8 -11.35 -7.02 -6.89
CA LEU A 8 -11.45 -6.83 -5.45
C LEU A 8 -12.74 -7.44 -4.88
N GLU A 9 -13.88 -7.24 -5.55
CA GLU A 9 -15.17 -7.84 -5.18
C GLU A 9 -15.09 -9.37 -5.17
N ASN A 10 -14.47 -9.97 -6.20
CA ASN A 10 -14.23 -11.40 -6.29
C ASN A 10 -13.36 -11.96 -5.15
N ARG A 11 -12.58 -11.11 -4.48
CA ARG A 11 -11.76 -11.45 -3.30
C ARG A 11 -12.46 -11.14 -1.97
N SER A 12 -13.79 -10.98 -2.00
CA SER A 12 -14.62 -10.65 -0.84
C SER A 12 -14.28 -9.30 -0.19
N HIS A 13 -13.65 -8.38 -0.91
CA HIS A 13 -13.51 -7.00 -0.45
C HIS A 13 -14.77 -6.21 -0.77
N ARG A 14 -15.30 -5.46 0.21
CA ARG A 14 -16.46 -4.60 0.02
C ARG A 14 -16.03 -3.30 -0.67
N VAL A 15 -16.28 -3.19 -1.97
CA VAL A 15 -15.99 -2.00 -2.77
C VAL A 15 -17.10 -0.96 -2.59
N ARG A 16 -16.71 0.31 -2.50
CA ARG A 16 -17.61 1.47 -2.48
C ARG A 16 -17.13 2.46 -3.53
N TYR A 17 -18.06 2.99 -4.29
CA TYR A 17 -17.79 4.02 -5.29
C TYR A 17 -18.11 5.39 -4.71
N SER A 18 -17.33 6.40 -5.10
CA SER A 18 -17.53 7.78 -4.65
C SER A 18 -17.17 8.72 -5.79
N ASP A 19 -18.01 9.71 -6.05
CA ASP A 19 -17.76 10.73 -7.08
C ASP A 19 -16.85 11.87 -6.56
N SER A 20 -16.60 11.90 -5.25
CA SER A 20 -15.74 12.90 -4.59
C SER A 20 -14.25 12.57 -4.63
N VAL A 21 -13.89 11.34 -4.99
CA VAL A 21 -12.48 10.91 -5.05
C VAL A 21 -11.95 11.05 -6.47
N GLU A 22 -10.66 11.31 -6.59
CA GLU A 22 -10.02 11.47 -7.89
C GLU A 22 -10.15 10.18 -8.70
N ASN A 23 -10.43 10.28 -10.01
CA ASN A 23 -10.62 9.09 -10.84
C ASN A 23 -9.38 8.19 -10.79
N GLY A 24 -9.58 6.88 -10.71
CA GLY A 24 -8.48 5.92 -10.51
C GLY A 24 -7.97 5.81 -9.08
N SER A 25 -8.57 6.53 -8.13
CA SER A 25 -8.21 6.41 -6.72
C SER A 25 -8.88 5.20 -6.06
N VAL A 26 -8.12 4.49 -5.24
CA VAL A 26 -8.59 3.39 -4.38
C VAL A 26 -8.13 3.66 -2.96
N ILE A 27 -9.08 3.77 -2.03
CA ILE A 27 -8.81 4.12 -0.63
C ILE A 27 -9.13 2.93 0.26
N TYR A 28 -8.17 2.56 1.11
CA TYR A 28 -8.35 1.56 2.15
C TYR A 28 -8.57 2.26 3.50
N SER A 29 -9.83 2.52 3.85
CA SER A 29 -10.18 3.31 5.04
C SER A 29 -9.60 2.76 6.35
N LEU A 30 -9.52 1.43 6.51
CA LEU A 30 -8.99 0.80 7.72
C LEU A 30 -7.48 0.93 7.88
N SER A 31 -6.75 1.16 6.78
CA SER A 31 -5.30 1.33 6.80
C SER A 31 -4.86 2.78 6.60
N GLY A 32 -5.80 3.66 6.23
CA GLY A 32 -5.52 5.07 5.90
C GLY A 32 -4.66 5.23 4.65
N VAL A 33 -4.46 4.17 3.86
CA VAL A 33 -3.67 4.20 2.62
C VAL A 33 -4.57 4.55 1.44
N ALA A 34 -4.08 5.40 0.56
CA ALA A 34 -4.71 5.69 -0.73
C ALA A 34 -3.76 5.33 -1.88
N PHE A 35 -4.34 4.80 -2.96
CA PHE A 35 -3.64 4.48 -4.20
C PHE A 35 -4.27 5.26 -5.35
N LEU A 36 -3.45 5.79 -6.25
CA LEU A 36 -3.88 6.36 -7.53
C LEU A 36 -3.35 5.44 -8.64
N LEU A 37 -4.24 4.82 -9.41
CA LEU A 37 -3.86 4.00 -10.56
C LEU A 37 -3.82 4.84 -11.83
N MET A 38 -2.69 4.76 -12.54
CA MET A 38 -2.49 5.41 -13.83
C MET A 38 -1.77 4.46 -14.79
N ASP A 39 -2.16 4.48 -16.06
CA ASP A 39 -1.44 3.77 -17.12
C ASP A 39 -0.35 4.69 -17.69
N THR A 40 0.87 4.18 -17.87
CA THR A 40 1.95 4.98 -18.47
C THR A 40 1.59 5.45 -19.88
N LYS A 41 0.80 4.67 -20.63
CA LYS A 41 0.30 5.07 -21.96
C LYS A 41 -0.60 6.29 -21.86
N GLU A 42 -1.48 6.34 -20.86
CA GLU A 42 -2.35 7.51 -20.61
C GLU A 42 -1.48 8.74 -20.36
N CYS A 43 -0.46 8.62 -19.50
CA CYS A 43 0.49 9.69 -19.21
C CYS A 43 1.23 10.19 -20.46
N PHE A 44 1.64 9.30 -21.37
CA PHE A 44 2.31 9.68 -22.62
C PHE A 44 1.37 10.35 -23.62
N THR A 45 0.09 9.96 -23.65
CA THR A 45 -0.91 10.57 -24.55
C THR A 45 -1.48 11.88 -24.03
N SER A 46 -1.47 12.09 -22.71
CA SER A 46 -1.98 13.29 -22.07
C SER A 46 -0.93 14.40 -21.99
N THR A 47 -1.36 15.66 -21.97
CA THR A 47 -0.49 16.78 -21.62
C THR A 47 0.05 16.59 -20.20
N GLU A 48 1.34 16.85 -20.01
CA GLU A 48 2.04 16.66 -18.73
C GLU A 48 1.35 17.37 -17.56
N GLU A 49 0.87 18.59 -17.79
CA GLU A 49 0.15 19.38 -16.79
C GLU A 49 -1.11 18.69 -16.25
N ILE A 50 -1.81 17.91 -17.09
CA ILE A 50 -3.07 17.27 -16.72
C ILE A 50 -2.82 16.17 -15.69
N PHE A 51 -1.89 15.26 -15.97
CA PHE A 51 -1.62 14.17 -15.04
C PHE A 51 -0.90 14.66 -13.78
N LEU A 52 0.00 15.65 -13.90
CA LEU A 52 0.67 16.24 -12.74
C LEU A 52 -0.32 16.97 -11.82
N ALA A 53 -1.31 17.68 -12.37
CA ALA A 53 -2.37 18.31 -11.58
C ALA A 53 -3.20 17.26 -10.83
N ARG A 54 -3.51 16.14 -11.49
CA ARG A 54 -4.23 15.01 -10.89
C ARG A 54 -3.46 14.37 -9.74
N ILE A 55 -2.15 14.12 -9.92
CA ILE A 55 -1.27 13.62 -8.84
C ILE A 55 -1.20 14.63 -7.68
N THR A 56 -1.08 15.93 -7.98
CA THR A 56 -1.00 17.00 -6.98
C THR A 56 -2.26 17.05 -6.11
N LYS A 57 -3.45 17.00 -6.74
CA LYS A 57 -4.72 16.97 -6.03
C LYS A 57 -4.85 15.74 -5.13
N PHE A 58 -4.39 14.59 -5.61
CA PHE A 58 -4.40 13.35 -4.85
C PHE A 58 -3.51 13.40 -3.61
N ILE A 59 -2.26 13.87 -3.72
CA ILE A 59 -1.33 13.93 -2.57
C ILE A 59 -1.75 14.95 -1.52
N ASN A 60 -2.41 16.04 -1.94
CA ASN A 60 -2.93 17.04 -1.01
C ASN A 60 -4.12 16.53 -0.19
N THR A 61 -4.85 15.53 -0.72
CA THR A 61 -6.01 14.94 -0.04
C THR A 61 -5.61 13.79 0.90
N HIS A 62 -4.53 13.07 0.58
CA HIS A 62 -4.18 11.83 1.27
C HIS A 62 -2.74 11.87 1.82
N GLN A 63 -2.61 11.61 3.12
CA GLN A 63 -1.29 11.60 3.78
C GLN A 63 -0.42 10.39 3.42
N ASN A 64 -1.04 9.21 3.22
CA ASN A 64 -0.35 7.95 2.96
C ASN A 64 -0.60 7.51 1.51
N SER A 65 0.05 8.22 0.58
CA SER A 65 -0.24 8.18 -0.86
C SER A 65 0.72 7.30 -1.64
N PHE A 66 0.15 6.49 -2.54
CA PHE A 66 0.88 5.65 -3.48
C PHE A 66 0.37 5.86 -4.90
N LEU A 67 1.27 6.16 -5.84
CA LEU A 67 0.99 6.18 -7.27
C LEU A 67 1.35 4.81 -7.85
N VAL A 68 0.37 4.10 -8.40
CA VAL A 68 0.56 2.83 -9.08
C VAL A 68 0.63 3.09 -10.58
N LEU A 69 1.82 2.98 -11.16
CA LEU A 69 2.06 3.17 -12.60
C LEU A 69 2.06 1.82 -13.30
N CYS A 70 1.00 1.57 -14.05
CA CYS A 70 0.81 0.34 -14.82
C CYS A 70 1.47 0.47 -16.19
N ALA A 71 2.34 -0.48 -16.56
CA ALA A 71 2.88 -0.60 -17.91
C ALA A 71 3.18 -2.07 -18.23
N ALA A 72 2.84 -2.54 -19.45
CA ALA A 72 3.15 -3.92 -19.85
C ALA A 72 4.66 -4.23 -19.79
N LEU A 73 5.51 -3.24 -20.06
CA LEU A 73 6.96 -3.30 -19.93
C LEU A 73 7.48 -1.95 -19.40
N HIS A 74 8.44 -1.97 -18.48
CA HIS A 74 9.12 -0.76 -18.02
C HIS A 74 10.42 -0.58 -18.82
N GLY A 75 10.30 0.03 -20.00
CA GLY A 75 11.42 0.41 -20.84
C GLY A 75 12.01 1.76 -20.44
N LEU A 76 12.92 2.27 -21.27
CA LEU A 76 13.64 3.51 -21.00
C LEU A 76 12.67 4.71 -20.86
N GLU A 77 11.63 4.78 -21.67
CA GLU A 77 10.66 5.88 -21.64
C GLU A 77 9.79 5.84 -20.38
N GLU A 78 9.35 4.66 -19.95
CA GLU A 78 8.61 4.49 -18.70
C GLU A 78 9.47 4.85 -17.49
N TRP A 79 10.76 4.47 -17.49
CA TRP A 79 11.69 4.86 -16.44
C TRP A 79 11.97 6.36 -16.42
N LYS A 80 12.11 7.00 -17.59
CA LYS A 80 12.23 8.46 -17.69
C LYS A 80 10.98 9.15 -17.12
N LEU A 81 9.78 8.65 -17.43
CA LEU A 81 8.53 9.18 -16.88
C LEU A 81 8.50 9.03 -15.35
N ILE A 82 8.80 7.84 -14.82
CA ILE A 82 8.86 7.59 -13.38
C ILE A 82 9.86 8.55 -12.72
N PHE A 83 11.05 8.68 -13.29
CA PHE A 83 12.10 9.56 -12.78
C PHE A 83 11.66 11.02 -12.76
N ARG A 84 11.05 11.53 -13.85
CA ARG A 84 10.51 12.89 -13.90
C ARG A 84 9.44 13.14 -12.84
N ILE A 85 8.52 12.19 -12.63
CA ILE A 85 7.51 12.29 -11.57
C ILE A 85 8.20 12.28 -10.19
N GLN A 86 9.19 11.42 -9.97
CA GLN A 86 9.95 11.38 -8.72
C GLN A 86 10.67 12.71 -8.44
N GLU A 87 11.34 13.29 -9.43
CA GLU A 87 12.00 14.59 -9.30
C GLU A 87 10.99 15.69 -9.00
N ARG A 88 9.85 15.70 -9.70
CA ARG A 88 8.80 16.71 -9.50
C ARG A 88 8.20 16.68 -8.10
N PHE A 89 8.03 15.49 -7.54
CA PHE A 89 7.40 15.25 -6.25
C PHE A 89 8.41 14.84 -5.17
N LEU A 90 9.69 15.18 -5.37
CA LEU A 90 10.75 14.88 -4.42
C LEU A 90 10.44 15.54 -3.07
N GLY A 91 10.52 14.78 -1.98
CA GLY A 91 10.22 15.28 -0.63
C GLY A 91 8.73 15.38 -0.31
N SER A 92 7.83 15.09 -1.25
CA SER A 92 6.41 14.90 -0.96
C SER A 92 6.15 13.52 -0.33
N ASN A 93 4.91 13.29 0.09
CA ASN A 93 4.43 12.01 0.62
C ASN A 93 4.06 10.97 -0.47
N LEU A 94 4.42 11.22 -1.73
CA LEU A 94 4.16 10.33 -2.85
C LEU A 94 5.17 9.18 -2.91
N ARG A 95 4.68 7.94 -2.90
CA ARG A 95 5.49 6.75 -3.25
C ARG A 95 5.03 6.16 -4.57
N ILE A 96 5.97 5.90 -5.47
CA ILE A 96 5.66 5.34 -6.79
C ILE A 96 5.86 3.84 -6.79
N LEU A 97 4.90 3.11 -7.34
CA LEU A 97 4.87 1.65 -7.46
C LEU A 97 4.74 1.31 -8.96
N PRO A 98 5.85 0.96 -9.65
CA PRO A 98 5.79 0.46 -11.01
C PRO A 98 5.21 -0.97 -11.02
N VAL A 99 4.21 -1.22 -11.87
CA VAL A 99 3.52 -2.50 -11.92
C VAL A 99 3.26 -2.95 -13.35
N HIS A 100 3.46 -4.24 -13.60
CA HIS A 100 3.30 -4.84 -14.94
C HIS A 100 1.88 -5.23 -15.35
N ASN A 101 1.03 -5.56 -14.38
CA ASN A 101 -0.33 -6.03 -14.65
C ASN A 101 -1.28 -5.73 -13.47
N THR A 102 -2.57 -5.78 -13.76
CA THR A 102 -3.66 -5.49 -12.80
C THR A 102 -3.62 -6.43 -11.59
N VAL A 103 -3.27 -7.70 -11.77
CA VAL A 103 -3.21 -8.69 -10.69
C VAL A 103 -2.12 -8.34 -9.68
N ASN A 104 -0.94 -7.96 -10.17
CA ASN A 104 0.18 -7.51 -9.35
C ASN A 104 -0.16 -6.21 -8.63
N ALA A 105 -0.87 -5.29 -9.30
CA ALA A 105 -1.31 -4.04 -8.68
C ALA A 105 -2.22 -4.33 -7.48
N ILE A 106 -3.21 -5.19 -7.66
CA ILE A 106 -4.14 -5.59 -6.60
C ILE A 106 -3.40 -6.30 -5.46
N ASN A 107 -2.54 -7.27 -5.78
CA ASN A 107 -1.76 -8.00 -4.77
C ASN A 107 -0.90 -7.05 -3.93
N LEU A 108 -0.22 -6.11 -4.59
CA LEU A 108 0.62 -5.11 -3.93
C LEU A 108 -0.21 -4.16 -3.06
N MET A 109 -1.29 -3.61 -3.60
CA MET A 109 -2.21 -2.73 -2.87
C MET A 109 -2.80 -3.41 -1.64
N CYS A 110 -3.30 -4.64 -1.77
CA CYS A 110 -3.83 -5.41 -0.65
C CYS A 110 -2.75 -5.71 0.38
N THR A 111 -1.53 -6.05 -0.04
CA THR A 111 -0.42 -6.33 0.87
C THR A 111 -0.06 -5.09 1.68
N ILE A 112 0.16 -3.95 1.00
CA ILE A 112 0.47 -2.68 1.65
C ILE A 112 -0.65 -2.29 2.62
N ALA A 113 -1.92 -2.33 2.18
CA ALA A 113 -3.04 -2.00 3.04
C ALA A 113 -3.16 -2.91 4.27
N LYS A 114 -2.86 -4.21 4.13
CA LYS A 114 -2.86 -5.14 5.28
C LYS A 114 -1.75 -4.81 6.26
N VAL A 115 -0.51 -4.65 5.79
CA VAL A 115 0.64 -4.38 6.67
C VAL A 115 0.58 -3.01 7.34
N THR A 116 -0.11 -2.03 6.76
CA THR A 116 -0.30 -0.71 7.37
C THR A 116 -1.56 -0.60 8.23
N SER A 117 -2.43 -1.61 8.23
CA SER A 117 -3.64 -1.59 9.07
C SER A 117 -3.29 -1.86 10.54
N LYS A 118 -3.61 -0.89 11.42
CA LYS A 118 -3.45 -1.00 12.87
C LYS A 118 -3.98 -2.31 13.47
N PRO A 119 -5.23 -2.74 13.21
CA PRO A 119 -5.76 -3.96 13.85
C PRO A 119 -5.01 -5.23 13.43
N TYR A 120 -4.41 -5.26 12.24
CA TYR A 120 -3.61 -6.40 11.79
C TYR A 120 -2.24 -6.42 12.48
N ILE A 121 -1.59 -5.26 12.60
CA ILE A 121 -0.34 -5.13 13.34
C ILE A 121 -0.54 -5.43 14.82
N ASP A 122 -1.61 -4.93 15.44
CA ASP A 122 -1.93 -5.21 16.84
C ASP A 122 -2.14 -6.71 17.07
N SER A 123 -2.84 -7.40 16.16
CA SER A 123 -3.01 -8.86 16.23
C SER A 123 -1.69 -9.62 16.11
N ILE A 124 -0.79 -9.19 15.21
CA ILE A 124 0.55 -9.79 15.07
C ILE A 124 1.37 -9.54 16.33
N CYS A 125 1.45 -8.29 16.80
CA CYS A 125 2.18 -7.91 18.01
C CYS A 125 1.66 -8.67 19.23
N TYR A 126 0.34 -8.80 19.37
CA TYR A 126 -0.28 -9.60 20.42
C TYR A 126 0.17 -11.06 20.35
N LYS A 127 0.04 -11.72 19.18
CA LYS A 127 0.47 -13.11 18.99
C LYS A 127 1.96 -13.32 19.28
N MET A 128 2.81 -12.40 18.82
CA MET A 128 4.25 -12.45 19.11
C MET A 128 4.53 -12.31 20.61
N THR A 129 3.84 -11.39 21.28
CA THR A 129 4.00 -11.16 22.72
C THR A 129 3.54 -12.37 23.54
N THR A 130 2.38 -12.94 23.22
CA THR A 130 1.87 -14.16 23.88
C THR A 130 2.80 -15.34 23.65
N THR A 131 3.29 -15.51 22.43
CA THR A 131 4.24 -16.60 22.11
C THR A 131 5.55 -16.43 22.87
N LYS A 132 6.08 -15.21 22.94
CA LYS A 132 7.29 -14.89 23.72
C LYS A 132 7.09 -15.21 25.20
N ALA A 133 5.96 -14.81 25.78
CA ALA A 133 5.63 -15.12 27.18
C ALA A 133 5.57 -16.63 27.41
N TYR A 134 4.88 -17.37 26.53
CA TYR A 134 4.80 -18.83 26.61
C TYR A 134 6.18 -19.51 26.54
N ILE A 135 7.05 -19.07 25.62
CA ILE A 135 8.42 -19.60 25.51
C ILE A 135 9.22 -19.34 26.80
N ILE A 136 9.08 -18.15 27.39
CA ILE A 136 9.75 -17.81 28.66
C ILE A 136 9.21 -18.68 29.81
N GLU A 137 7.90 -18.82 29.95
CA GLU A 137 7.27 -19.63 31.00
C GLU A 137 7.64 -21.12 30.89
N GLN A 138 7.73 -21.64 29.66
CA GLN A 138 8.13 -23.03 29.43
C GLN A 138 9.64 -23.24 29.43
N SER A 139 10.44 -22.17 29.47
CA SER A 139 11.90 -22.25 29.44
C SER A 139 12.45 -23.00 30.67
N PRO A 140 13.30 -24.03 30.47
CA PRO A 140 13.96 -24.74 31.57
C PRO A 140 14.82 -23.82 32.43
N VAL A 141 15.42 -22.79 31.82
CA VAL A 141 16.23 -21.78 32.52
C VAL A 141 15.36 -20.95 33.45
N TRP A 142 14.19 -20.51 32.99
CA TRP A 142 13.25 -19.74 33.80
C TRP A 142 12.71 -20.54 35.00
N LYS A 143 12.38 -21.82 34.79
CA LYS A 143 11.98 -22.75 35.86
C LYS A 143 13.09 -22.96 36.89
N THR A 144 14.35 -23.01 36.45
CA THR A 144 15.51 -23.13 37.34
C THR A 144 15.73 -21.85 38.15
N LEU A 145 15.65 -20.68 37.52
CA LEU A 145 15.77 -19.38 38.20
C LEU A 145 14.70 -19.15 39.26
N GLN A 146 13.45 -19.55 38.99
CA GLN A 146 12.38 -19.48 40.00
C GLN A 146 12.70 -20.31 41.24
N LYS A 147 13.26 -21.52 41.08
CA LYS A 147 13.66 -22.36 42.22
C LYS A 147 14.80 -21.77 43.05
N ILE A 148 15.66 -20.94 42.43
CA ILE A 148 16.80 -20.30 43.11
C ILE A 148 16.36 -19.03 43.86
N ASN A 149 15.41 -18.26 43.31
CA ASN A 149 14.93 -17.01 43.90
C ASN A 149 13.83 -17.18 44.98
N PHE A 150 13.23 -18.37 45.09
CA PHE A 150 12.20 -18.68 46.10
C PHE A 150 12.72 -19.63 47.22
N ASN A 151 14.04 -19.78 47.35
CA ASN A 151 14.72 -20.34 48.53
C ASN A 151 15.46 -19.22 49.26
#